data_AF-A0A1B9YCK8-F1
#
_entry.id   AF-A0A1B9YCK8-F1
#
_cell.length_a   1.000
_cell.length_b   1.000
_cell.length_c   1.000
_cell.angle_alpha   90.00
_cell.angle_beta   90.00
_cell.angle_gamma   90.00
#
_symmetry.space_group_name_H-M   'P 1'
#
loop_
_entity.id
_entity.type
_entity.pdbx_description
1 polymer ?
#
loop_
_entity_poly.entity_id
_entity_poly.type
_entity_poly.pdbx_seq_one_letter_code
_entity_poly.pdbx_strand_id
1 'polypeptide(L)'
;MKKILLGALLLVSCFAFGQKVKIKKNIVFVDNKEWLFAEKDNVSDYSIYDNNKNEIIFIKYIIQDLTSNMIFNNDSNNPNYFRVKFIGTDKTIEIRQLPEDILKVIYKANIFNSDFSFNLDKLNILVDKYGNDFSKRIKNNNQTVIIQESRPRNGFNISLGR
;
A
#
# COMPACT_ATOMS: atom_id res chain seq x y z
N MET A 1 47.43 7.98 23.92
CA MET A 1 46.14 8.62 24.29
C MET A 1 45.31 9.05 23.07
N LYS A 2 45.86 9.71 22.04
CA LYS A 2 45.09 10.14 20.83
C LYS A 2 44.41 9.00 20.04
N LYS A 3 44.99 7.80 20.01
CA LYS A 3 44.43 6.62 19.31
C LYS A 3 43.17 6.03 19.96
N ILE A 4 42.99 6.24 21.27
CA ILE A 4 41.83 5.74 22.03
C ILE A 4 40.61 6.64 21.74
N LEU A 5 40.84 7.95 21.59
CA LEU A 5 39.79 8.92 21.24
C LEU A 5 39.20 8.64 19.85
N LEU A 6 40.04 8.26 18.88
CA LEU A 6 39.59 7.91 17.52
C LEU A 6 38.73 6.64 17.51
N GLY A 7 39.10 5.63 18.31
CA GLY A 7 38.31 4.40 18.47
C GLY A 7 36.95 4.65 19.14
N ALA A 8 36.90 5.53 20.14
CA ALA A 8 35.65 5.91 20.79
C ALA A 8 34.71 6.69 19.85
N LEU A 9 35.23 7.57 18.99
CA LEU A 9 34.43 8.33 18.02
C LEU A 9 33.78 7.43 16.96
N LEU A 10 34.49 6.38 16.50
CA LEU A 10 33.98 5.41 15.53
C LEU A 10 32.85 4.55 16.11
N LEU A 11 32.90 4.19 17.39
CA LEU A 11 31.84 3.42 18.04
C LEU A 11 30.52 4.21 18.19
N VAL A 12 30.59 5.53 18.36
CA VAL A 12 29.39 6.37 18.45
C VAL A 12 28.71 6.53 17.08
N SER A 13 29.46 6.49 15.98
CA SER A 13 28.89 6.58 14.62
C SER A 13 28.04 5.38 14.19
N CYS A 14 28.11 4.26 14.92
CA CYS A 14 27.29 3.07 14.64
C CYS A 14 25.88 3.14 15.22
N PHE A 15 25.55 4.14 16.05
CA PHE A 15 24.17 4.41 16.44
C PHE A 15 23.48 5.20 15.32
N ALA A 16 23.27 4.53 14.18
CA ALA A 16 22.41 5.04 13.13
C ALA A 16 20.98 5.08 13.68
N PHE A 17 20.55 6.26 14.14
CA PHE A 17 19.20 6.52 14.65
C PHE A 17 18.19 6.40 13.49
N GLY A 18 17.73 5.16 13.24
CA GLY A 18 16.57 4.92 12.41
C GLY A 18 15.30 5.29 13.17
N GLN A 19 14.51 6.23 12.64
CA GLN A 19 13.23 6.62 13.22
C GLN A 19 12.35 5.38 13.49
N LYS A 20 11.93 5.21 14.74
CA LYS A 20 11.19 4.04 15.22
C LYS A 20 9.72 4.39 15.35
N VAL A 21 8.91 3.86 14.44
CA VAL A 21 7.45 3.98 14.51
C VAL A 21 6.88 2.71 15.12
N LYS A 22 5.92 2.86 16.04
CA LYS A 22 5.22 1.74 16.68
C LYS A 22 3.76 2.10 16.91
N ILE A 23 2.87 1.13 16.77
CA ILE A 23 1.48 1.25 17.20
C ILE A 23 1.34 0.47 18.52
N LYS A 24 0.90 1.13 19.59
CA LYS A 24 0.67 0.50 20.91
C LYS A 24 -0.53 1.13 21.59
N LYS A 25 -1.46 0.30 22.08
CA LYS A 25 -2.68 0.76 22.78
C LYS A 25 -3.42 1.86 22.00
N ASN A 26 -3.61 1.65 20.70
CA ASN A 26 -4.28 2.58 19.79
C ASN A 26 -3.59 3.95 19.62
N ILE A 27 -2.30 4.05 19.92
CA ILE A 27 -1.51 5.26 19.74
C ILE A 27 -0.31 4.94 18.85
N VAL A 28 -0.05 5.82 17.90
CA VAL A 28 1.14 5.83 17.05
C VAL A 28 2.23 6.61 17.77
N PHE A 29 3.34 5.92 18.04
CA PHE A 29 4.53 6.52 18.63
C PHE A 29 5.61 6.66 17.56
N VAL A 30 6.23 7.84 17.50
CA VAL A 30 7.42 8.10 16.71
C VAL A 30 8.56 8.43 17.66
N ASP A 31 9.61 7.59 17.67
CA ASP A 31 10.74 7.70 18.59
C ASP A 31 10.28 7.79 20.06
N ASN A 32 9.28 6.98 20.41
CA ASN A 32 8.60 6.91 21.71
C ASN A 32 7.81 8.17 22.11
N LYS A 33 7.60 9.14 21.21
CA LYS A 33 6.68 10.26 21.43
C LYS A 33 5.33 9.96 20.77
N GLU A 34 4.25 10.29 21.45
CA GLU A 34 2.90 10.20 20.90
C GLU A 34 2.76 11.13 19.70
N TRP A 35 2.14 10.64 18.63
CA TRP A 35 1.98 11.40 17.40
C TRP A 35 0.52 11.43 16.91
N LEU A 36 -0.07 10.26 16.70
CA LEU A 36 -1.44 10.11 16.18
C LEU A 36 -2.15 8.98 16.93
N PHE A 37 -3.47 8.92 16.81
CA PHE A 37 -4.24 7.75 17.27
C PHE A 37 -4.44 6.78 16.11
N ALA A 38 -4.45 5.49 16.41
CA ALA A 38 -4.67 4.44 15.43
C ALA A 38 -5.69 3.44 15.99
N GLU A 39 -6.87 3.38 15.40
CA GLU A 39 -7.87 2.38 15.72
C GLU A 39 -7.82 1.27 14.67
N LYS A 40 -7.95 0.03 15.15
CA LYS A 40 -7.93 -1.15 14.30
C LYS A 40 -9.38 -1.55 14.01
N ASP A 41 -9.83 -1.34 12.78
CA ASP A 41 -11.22 -1.61 12.38
C ASP A 41 -11.45 -3.08 12.11
N ASN A 42 -10.47 -3.73 11.47
CA ASN A 42 -10.52 -5.14 11.12
C ASN A 42 -9.13 -5.80 11.29
N VAL A 43 -8.96 -7.06 10.91
CA VAL A 43 -7.71 -7.84 11.11
C VAL A 43 -6.45 -7.09 10.63
N SER A 44 -6.54 -6.30 9.56
CA SER A 44 -5.40 -5.55 9.01
C SER A 44 -5.75 -4.13 8.59
N ASP A 45 -6.96 -3.64 8.87
CA ASP A 45 -7.37 -2.28 8.51
C ASP A 45 -7.15 -1.33 9.71
N TYR A 46 -6.69 -0.11 9.43
CA TYR A 46 -6.44 0.90 10.44
C TYR A 46 -7.03 2.25 10.03
N SER A 47 -7.76 2.87 10.95
CA SER A 47 -8.16 4.27 10.90
C SER A 47 -7.22 5.09 11.77
N ILE A 48 -6.65 6.15 11.21
CA ILE A 48 -5.66 7.02 11.86
C ILE A 48 -6.28 8.38 12.10
N TYR A 49 -6.20 8.88 13.33
CA TYR A 49 -6.84 10.11 13.77
C TYR A 49 -5.85 11.14 14.27
N ASP A 50 -6.19 12.41 14.06
CA ASP A 50 -5.52 13.55 14.68
C ASP A 50 -5.86 13.67 16.18
N ASN A 51 -5.30 14.68 16.84
CA ASN A 51 -5.55 14.95 18.26
C ASN A 51 -6.99 15.38 18.57
N ASN A 52 -7.74 15.81 17.55
CA ASN A 52 -9.13 16.23 17.65
C ASN A 52 -10.11 15.09 17.35
N LYS A 53 -9.61 13.85 17.16
CA LYS A 53 -10.38 12.66 16.77
C LYS A 53 -11.01 12.76 15.37
N ASN A 54 -10.44 13.58 14.49
CA ASN A 54 -10.79 13.55 13.08
C ASN A 54 -9.97 12.44 12.40
N GLU A 55 -10.65 11.58 11.65
CA GLU A 55 -9.97 10.58 10.83
C GLU A 55 -9.26 11.28 9.67
N ILE A 56 -7.95 11.11 9.58
CA ILE A 56 -7.10 11.77 8.57
C ILE A 56 -6.53 10.78 7.55
N ILE A 57 -6.31 9.52 7.95
CA ILE A 57 -5.79 8.48 7.05
C ILE A 57 -6.53 7.17 7.32
N PHE A 58 -6.95 6.50 6.24
CA PHE A 58 -7.46 5.14 6.29
C PHE A 58 -6.50 4.19 5.58
N ILE A 59 -6.05 3.14 6.26
CA ILE A 59 -5.15 2.12 5.74
C ILE A 59 -5.94 0.82 5.63
N LYS A 60 -6.24 0.40 4.39
CA LYS A 60 -6.99 -0.83 4.11
C LYS A 60 -6.10 -1.90 3.55
N TYR A 61 -6.15 -3.10 4.11
CA TYR A 61 -5.50 -4.27 3.54
C TYR A 61 -6.34 -4.85 2.39
N ILE A 62 -5.70 -5.04 1.24
CA ILE A 62 -6.32 -5.59 0.04
C ILE A 62 -5.71 -6.96 -0.24
N ILE A 63 -6.57 -7.98 -0.14
CA ILE A 63 -6.28 -9.32 -0.61
C ILE A 63 -6.60 -9.35 -2.10
N GLN A 64 -5.63 -9.75 -2.93
CA GLN A 64 -5.88 -9.99 -4.34
C GLN A 64 -6.41 -11.41 -4.50
N ASP A 65 -7.71 -11.54 -4.80
CA ASP A 65 -8.35 -12.83 -5.00
C ASP A 65 -8.21 -13.26 -6.48
N LEU A 66 -7.53 -14.37 -6.74
CA LEU A 66 -7.39 -14.95 -8.07
C LEU A 66 -8.48 -16.01 -8.25
N THR A 67 -9.68 -15.60 -8.63
CA THR A 67 -10.74 -16.56 -8.94
C THR A 67 -10.57 -17.13 -10.35
N SER A 68 -10.39 -18.46 -10.38
CA SER A 68 -10.44 -19.41 -11.50
C SER A 68 -9.32 -19.37 -12.56
N ASN A 69 -8.52 -20.44 -12.59
CA ASN A 69 -7.66 -20.93 -13.68
C ASN A 69 -6.13 -20.70 -13.59
N MET A 70 -5.57 -20.29 -12.46
CA MET A 70 -4.14 -20.51 -12.23
C MET A 70 -3.93 -21.80 -11.45
N ILE A 71 -3.76 -22.89 -12.20
CA ILE A 71 -3.10 -24.13 -11.76
C ILE A 71 -1.85 -23.71 -10.98
N PHE A 72 -1.73 -24.20 -9.75
CA PHE A 72 -0.59 -24.12 -8.84
C PHE A 72 0.73 -23.66 -9.46
N ASN A 73 0.85 -22.36 -9.74
CA ASN A 73 2.13 -21.73 -9.96
C ASN A 73 2.50 -21.12 -8.62
N ASN A 74 3.53 -21.68 -7.98
CA ASN A 74 4.23 -21.13 -6.82
C ASN A 74 4.94 -19.80 -7.13
N ASP A 75 4.48 -19.06 -8.15
CA ASP A 75 4.96 -17.73 -8.45
C ASP A 75 4.24 -16.75 -7.54
N SER A 76 5.01 -16.30 -6.55
CA SER A 76 4.93 -15.09 -5.74
C SER A 76 4.44 -13.78 -6.38
N ASN A 77 3.76 -13.81 -7.54
CA ASN A 77 3.67 -12.69 -8.46
C ASN A 77 2.57 -11.68 -8.17
N ASN A 78 1.63 -11.94 -7.24
CA ASN A 78 0.66 -10.94 -6.81
C ASN A 78 0.53 -10.82 -5.28
N PRO A 79 1.50 -10.18 -4.60
CA PRO A 79 1.37 -9.91 -3.18
C PRO A 79 0.20 -8.95 -2.90
N ASN A 80 -0.53 -9.28 -1.85
CA ASN A 80 -1.45 -8.38 -1.15
C ASN A 80 -0.76 -7.03 -0.86
N TYR A 81 -1.56 -5.98 -0.75
CA TYR A 81 -1.04 -4.63 -0.54
C TYR A 81 -1.96 -3.84 0.39
N PHE A 82 -1.47 -2.72 0.89
CA PHE A 82 -2.28 -1.74 1.60
C PHE A 82 -2.66 -0.61 0.66
N ARG A 83 -3.94 -0.23 0.69
CA ARG A 83 -4.42 1.02 0.12
C ARG A 83 -4.51 2.04 1.24
N VAL A 84 -3.75 3.12 1.11
CA VAL A 84 -3.76 4.27 2.01
C VAL A 84 -4.60 5.35 1.36
N LYS A 85 -5.65 5.80 2.04
CA LYS A 85 -6.50 6.92 1.61
C LYS A 85 -6.27 8.11 2.54
N PHE A 86 -6.05 9.28 1.97
CA PHE A 86 -5.88 10.53 2.70
C PHE A 86 -7.23 11.27 2.75
N ILE A 87 -7.86 11.30 3.92
CA ILE A 87 -9.24 11.75 4.11
C ILE A 87 -9.35 13.25 3.83
N GLY A 88 -10.41 13.69 3.15
CA GLY A 88 -10.53 15.07 2.69
C GLY A 88 -9.73 15.40 1.42
N THR A 89 -9.08 14.39 0.80
CA THR A 89 -8.45 14.51 -0.52
C THR A 89 -8.91 13.38 -1.46
N ASP A 90 -8.61 13.51 -2.75
CA ASP A 90 -8.79 12.47 -3.77
C ASP A 90 -7.59 11.50 -3.85
N LYS A 91 -6.55 11.71 -3.02
CA LYS A 91 -5.28 11.01 -3.11
C LYS A 91 -5.33 9.66 -2.41
N THR A 92 -4.74 8.67 -3.07
CA THR A 92 -4.55 7.33 -2.52
C THR A 92 -3.19 6.78 -2.93
N ILE A 93 -2.64 5.87 -2.12
CA ILE A 93 -1.41 5.15 -2.41
C ILE A 93 -1.67 3.67 -2.23
N GLU A 94 -1.19 2.85 -3.15
CA GLU A 94 -1.13 1.40 -2.99
C GLU A 94 0.32 0.99 -2.73
N ILE A 95 0.58 0.33 -1.60
CA ILE A 95 1.94 0.06 -1.12
C ILE A 95 2.04 -1.31 -0.43
N ARG A 96 3.19 -1.97 -0.59
CA ARG A 96 3.50 -3.28 0.04
C ARG A 96 4.47 -3.10 1.20
N GLN A 97 3.99 -2.43 2.25
CA GLN A 97 4.74 -2.19 3.49
C GLN A 97 3.84 -2.51 4.68
N LEU A 98 4.44 -2.80 5.83
CA LEU A 98 3.68 -2.96 7.08
C LEU A 98 3.07 -1.62 7.52
N PRO A 99 1.96 -1.61 8.27
CA PRO A 99 1.34 -0.38 8.75
C PRO A 99 2.30 0.58 9.45
N GLU A 100 3.23 0.08 10.26
CA GLU A 100 4.25 0.90 10.94
C GLU A 100 5.23 1.55 9.96
N ASP A 101 5.61 0.83 8.90
CA ASP A 101 6.50 1.34 7.86
C ASP A 101 5.79 2.37 6.97
N ILE A 102 4.51 2.16 6.68
CA ILE A 102 3.65 3.14 5.99
C ILE A 102 3.59 4.43 6.81
N LEU A 103 3.28 4.34 8.10
CA LEU A 103 3.22 5.50 8.99
C LEU A 103 4.57 6.20 9.11
N LYS A 104 5.67 5.45 9.09
CA LYS A 104 7.03 6.01 9.06
C LYS A 104 7.31 6.78 7.78
N VAL A 105 6.88 6.27 6.63
CA VAL A 105 6.99 6.99 5.35
C VAL A 105 6.16 8.26 5.38
N ILE A 106 4.92 8.20 5.87
CA ILE A 106 4.02 9.36 6.02
C ILE A 106 4.64 10.42 6.94
N TYR A 107 5.16 10.01 8.10
CA TYR A 107 5.83 10.91 9.05
C TYR A 107 6.99 11.64 8.39
N LYS A 108 7.88 10.89 7.70
CA LYS A 108 9.06 11.46 7.04
C LYS A 108 8.71 12.39 5.89
N ALA A 109 7.61 12.13 5.18
CA ALA A 109 7.13 12.99 4.11
C ALA A 109 6.58 14.32 4.63
N ASN A 110 6.29 14.43 5.94
CA ASN A 110 5.87 15.65 6.60
C ASN A 110 4.67 16.31 5.88
N ILE A 111 3.68 15.49 5.53
CA ILE A 111 2.52 15.86 4.72
C ILE A 111 1.45 16.65 5.49
N PHE A 112 1.63 16.85 6.79
CA PHE A 112 0.71 17.59 7.64
C PHE A 112 1.25 19.00 7.92
N ASN A 113 0.37 19.98 7.89
CA ASN A 113 0.62 21.30 8.45
C ASN A 113 0.43 21.26 9.99
N SER A 114 0.66 22.39 10.67
CA SER A 114 0.56 22.48 12.13
C SER A 114 -0.84 22.20 12.69
N ASP A 115 -1.87 22.35 11.86
CA ASP A 115 -3.28 22.11 12.17
C ASP A 115 -3.77 20.72 11.75
N PHE A 116 -2.85 19.82 11.34
CA PHE A 116 -3.14 18.50 10.76
C PHE A 116 -3.87 18.51 9.41
N SER A 117 -4.02 19.67 8.76
CA SER A 117 -4.42 19.72 7.34
C SER A 117 -3.31 19.20 6.43
N PHE A 118 -3.67 18.73 5.23
CA PHE A 118 -2.68 18.24 4.27
C PHE A 118 -1.92 19.37 3.59
N ASN A 119 -0.59 19.28 3.60
CA ASN A 119 0.27 19.99 2.67
C ASN A 119 0.22 19.27 1.32
N LEU A 120 -0.57 19.80 0.38
CA LEU A 120 -0.85 19.15 -0.89
C LEU A 120 0.40 18.92 -1.75
N ASP A 121 1.38 19.82 -1.72
CA ASP A 121 2.62 19.68 -2.50
C ASP A 121 3.43 18.47 -2.01
N LYS A 122 3.61 18.34 -0.70
CA LYS A 122 4.31 17.19 -0.11
C LYS A 122 3.52 15.90 -0.26
N LEU A 123 2.19 15.97 -0.16
CA LEU A 123 1.32 14.83 -0.38
C LEU A 123 1.44 14.32 -1.82
N ASN A 124 1.47 15.22 -2.82
CA ASN A 124 1.68 14.84 -4.22
C ASN A 124 3.05 14.16 -4.40
N ILE A 125 4.12 14.71 -3.83
CA ILE A 125 5.45 14.07 -3.87
C ILE A 125 5.43 12.67 -3.24
N LEU A 126 4.72 12.50 -2.12
CA LEU A 126 4.56 11.20 -1.47
C LEU A 126 3.84 10.20 -2.39
N VAL A 127 2.74 10.64 -3.02
CA VAL A 127 1.98 9.83 -3.98
C VAL A 127 2.81 9.47 -5.19
N ASP A 128 3.57 10.40 -5.75
CA ASP A 128 4.42 10.13 -6.93
C ASP A 128 5.55 9.14 -6.61
N LYS A 129 6.11 9.22 -5.39
CA LYS A 129 7.24 8.38 -4.97
C LYS A 129 6.84 6.97 -4.55
N TYR A 130 5.68 6.82 -3.92
CA TYR A 130 5.25 5.56 -3.30
C TYR A 130 3.95 4.99 -3.88
N GLY A 131 3.24 5.77 -4.69
CA GLY A 131 2.04 5.36 -5.40
C GLY A 131 2.35 4.25 -6.39
N ASN A 132 1.64 3.14 -6.26
CA ASN A 132 1.63 2.07 -7.24
C ASN A 132 0.20 1.87 -7.75
N ASP A 133 0.08 1.27 -8.93
CA ASP A 133 -1.19 0.97 -9.59
C ASP A 133 -1.48 -0.55 -9.56
N PHE A 134 -1.42 -1.19 -8.38
CA PHE A 134 -1.67 -2.63 -8.26
C PHE A 134 -3.10 -2.99 -8.70
N SER A 135 -4.09 -2.17 -8.33
CA SER A 135 -5.50 -2.37 -8.71
C SER A 135 -5.76 -2.24 -10.21
N LYS A 136 -5.03 -1.40 -10.94
CA LYS A 136 -5.21 -1.24 -12.40
C LYS A 136 -4.69 -2.45 -13.17
N ARG A 137 -3.62 -3.10 -12.70
CA ARG A 137 -3.04 -4.29 -13.33
C ARG A 137 -4.02 -5.46 -13.38
N ILE A 138 -4.90 -5.59 -12.39
CA ILE A 138 -5.93 -6.63 -12.38
C ILE A 138 -6.99 -6.38 -13.46
N LYS A 139 -7.46 -5.14 -13.62
CA LYS A 139 -8.50 -4.80 -14.60
C LYS A 139 -8.10 -5.12 -16.04
N ASN A 140 -6.83 -4.93 -16.39
CA ASN A 140 -6.32 -5.20 -17.74
C ASN A 140 -6.13 -6.69 -18.06
N ASN A 141 -6.12 -7.56 -17.05
CA ASN A 141 -6.00 -9.02 -17.24
C ASN A 141 -7.35 -9.71 -17.49
N ASN A 142 -8.47 -8.99 -17.42
CA ASN A 142 -9.75 -9.49 -17.88
C ASN A 142 -9.73 -9.51 -19.42
N GLN A 143 -9.26 -10.63 -19.98
CA GLN A 143 -9.20 -10.89 -21.42
C GLN A 143 -10.49 -10.46 -22.10
N THR A 144 -10.37 -9.65 -23.15
CA THR A 144 -11.44 -9.41 -24.11
C THR A 144 -11.81 -10.77 -24.72
N VAL A 145 -12.95 -11.34 -24.31
CA VAL A 145 -13.50 -12.51 -24.98
C VAL A 145 -13.98 -12.04 -26.36
N ILE A 146 -13.18 -12.30 -27.39
CA ILE A 146 -13.65 -12.19 -28.77
C ILE A 146 -14.60 -13.38 -28.97
N ILE A 147 -15.90 -13.14 -28.86
CA ILE A 147 -16.91 -14.09 -29.31
C ILE A 147 -16.80 -14.11 -30.84
N GLN A 148 -16.16 -15.14 -31.39
CA GLN A 148 -16.31 -15.45 -32.81
C GLN A 148 -17.76 -15.91 -33.01
N GLU A 149 -18.64 -15.00 -33.41
CA GLU A 149 -19.95 -15.39 -33.92
C GLU A 149 -19.74 -16.21 -35.19
N SER A 150 -20.15 -17.48 -35.10
CA SER A 150 -20.26 -18.44 -36.21
C SER A 150 -18.97 -18.89 -36.88
N ARG A 151 -18.53 -20.12 -36.56
CA ARG A 151 -17.85 -20.96 -37.56
C ARG A 151 -18.85 -21.24 -38.68
N PRO A 152 -18.53 -21.04 -39.97
CA PRO A 152 -19.40 -21.52 -41.04
C PRO A 152 -19.48 -23.04 -40.96
N ARG A 153 -20.66 -23.57 -40.65
CA ARG A 153 -20.96 -24.99 -40.81
C ARG A 153 -20.99 -25.26 -42.31
N ASN A 154 -19.89 -25.75 -42.87
CA ASN A 154 -19.91 -26.42 -44.17
C ASN A 154 -20.66 -27.75 -44.01
N GLY A 155 -21.99 -27.68 -44.05
CA GLY A 155 -22.87 -28.84 -44.12
C GLY A 155 -22.83 -29.41 -45.54
N PHE A 156 -22.33 -30.63 -45.67
CA PHE A 156 -22.42 -31.43 -46.89
C PHE A 156 -23.84 -32.02 -46.95
N ASN A 157 -24.64 -31.65 -47.95
CA ASN A 157 -25.95 -32.24 -48.18
C ASN A 157 -25.78 -33.56 -48.95
N ILE A 158 -26.04 -34.70 -48.30
CA ILE A 158 -26.14 -35.99 -48.97
C ILE A 158 -27.62 -36.24 -49.26
N SER A 159 -28.01 -36.09 -50.52
CA SER A 159 -29.28 -36.57 -51.04
C SER A 159 -29.16 -38.08 -51.28
N LEU A 160 -29.81 -38.89 -50.46
CA LEU A 160 -30.10 -40.28 -50.81
C LEU A 160 -31.43 -40.28 -51.57
N GLY A 161 -31.34 -40.36 -52.89
CA GLY A 161 -32.49 -40.47 -53.78
C GLY A 161 -32.93 -41.93 -53.93
N ARG A 162 -34.25 -42.13 -53.69
CA ARG A 162 -35.14 -43.25 -54.01
C ARG A 162 -34.81 -44.65 -53.48
#